data_AF-A0A4R0RTN4-F1
#
_entry.id   AF-A0A4R0RTN4-F1
#
_cell.length_a   1.000
_cell.length_b   1.000
_cell.length_c   1.000
_cell.angle_alpha   90.00
_cell.angle_beta   90.00
_cell.angle_gamma   90.00
#
_symmetry.space_group_name_H-M   'P 1'
#
loop_
_entity.id
_entity.type
_entity.pdbx_description
1 polymer ?
#
loop_
_entity_poly.entity_id
_entity_poly.type
_entity_poly.pdbx_seq_one_letter_code
_entity_poly.pdbx_strand_id
1 'polypeptide(L)'
;MLDLHSGSEYGAARIAAMIAAAVTIVLTVLAAFGSMVPYAQADSFGALTINAVWGRDTASPKSLAGDTYSIVRVATVTTNNDGSVSSYKTVGDFSGLTADWERLTSSEYHDAAKKLATHAAKNKLYQHSGTTNVAGQLTFQNLPLGLYLVSRTSSAKANKAYDCDPFLISIPGSGDTSADLNITVEPKFSTGTPVVPPENNPSEEPGNPGLIGRTGAAVGSIAAAAGLMLLVAFILFRLRMRRRIRDVNSAGKSHTDDLFVCENNAPKSPLLAALPKHHVKSNTWS
;
A
#
# COMPACT_ATOMS: atom_id res chain seq x y z
N MET A 1 43.60 -26.43 74.99
CA MET A 1 42.61 -25.40 74.61
C MET A 1 42.74 -25.23 73.10
N LEU A 2 41.75 -25.67 72.34
CA LEU A 2 41.76 -25.70 70.87
C LEU A 2 41.31 -24.34 70.34
N ASP A 3 42.07 -23.80 69.39
CA ASP A 3 41.67 -22.64 68.58
C ASP A 3 41.06 -23.15 67.27
N LEU A 4 39.82 -22.75 67.00
CA LEU A 4 39.08 -23.10 65.80
C LEU A 4 37.98 -22.04 65.59
N HIS A 5 38.35 -20.92 64.97
CA HIS A 5 37.40 -19.99 64.36
C HIS A 5 37.92 -19.56 62.98
N SER A 6 37.75 -20.44 61.99
CA SER A 6 37.79 -20.06 60.58
C SER A 6 36.96 -21.04 59.77
N GLY A 7 35.67 -20.74 59.57
CA GLY A 7 34.78 -21.67 58.86
C GLY A 7 33.38 -21.18 58.52
N SER A 8 33.07 -19.88 58.67
CA SER A 8 31.70 -19.36 58.47
C SER A 8 31.57 -18.47 57.23
N GLU A 9 32.59 -17.68 56.87
CA GLU A 9 32.47 -16.67 55.81
C GLU A 9 32.54 -17.24 54.38
N TYR A 10 33.08 -18.46 54.21
CA TYR A 10 33.18 -19.13 52.90
C TYR A 10 31.89 -19.84 52.48
N GLY A 11 30.97 -20.13 53.41
CA GLY A 11 29.71 -20.82 53.11
C GLY A 11 28.66 -19.89 52.50
N ALA A 12 28.47 -18.72 53.12
CA ALA A 12 27.46 -17.74 52.68
C ALA A 12 27.79 -17.15 51.29
N ALA A 13 29.06 -16.84 51.03
CA ALA A 13 29.50 -16.30 49.74
C ALA A 13 29.32 -17.31 48.59
N ARG A 14 29.53 -18.61 48.84
CA ARG A 14 29.34 -19.66 47.82
C ARG A 14 27.86 -19.94 47.53
N ILE A 15 27.01 -19.87 48.54
CA ILE A 15 25.55 -20.01 48.36
C ILE A 15 24.99 -18.82 47.57
N ALA A 16 25.42 -17.60 47.88
CA ALA A 16 25.03 -16.40 47.13
C ALA A 16 25.49 -16.44 45.67
N ALA A 17 26.73 -16.89 45.41
CA ALA A 17 27.25 -17.04 44.05
C ALA A 17 26.51 -18.12 43.25
N MET A 18 26.12 -19.23 43.89
CA MET A 18 25.34 -20.29 43.23
C MET A 18 23.91 -19.83 42.89
N ILE A 19 23.26 -19.05 43.76
CA ILE A 19 21.93 -18.49 43.48
C ILE A 19 22.01 -17.47 42.33
N ALA A 20 23.02 -16.60 42.32
CA ALA A 20 23.23 -15.64 41.24
C ALA A 20 23.49 -16.32 39.88
N ALA A 21 24.29 -17.39 39.87
CA ALA A 21 24.54 -18.18 38.66
C ALA A 21 23.26 -18.86 38.15
N ALA A 22 22.46 -19.46 39.04
CA ALA A 22 21.20 -20.10 38.67
C ALA A 22 20.18 -19.09 38.10
N VAL A 23 20.07 -17.90 38.68
CA VAL A 23 19.19 -16.82 38.18
C VAL A 23 19.66 -16.31 36.82
N THR A 24 20.97 -16.21 36.60
CA THR A 24 21.54 -15.78 35.31
C THR A 24 21.28 -16.80 34.21
N ILE A 25 21.38 -18.10 34.53
CA ILE A 25 21.05 -19.18 33.59
C ILE A 25 19.55 -19.18 33.26
N VAL A 26 18.67 -18.98 34.25
CA VAL A 26 17.21 -18.92 33.99
C VAL A 26 16.84 -17.69 33.13
N LEU A 27 17.46 -16.52 33.36
CA LEU A 27 17.24 -15.32 32.57
C LEU A 27 17.75 -15.45 31.13
N THR A 28 18.92 -16.08 30.92
CA THR A 28 19.47 -16.30 29.58
C THR A 28 18.67 -17.34 28.79
N VAL A 29 18.19 -18.39 29.46
CA VAL A 29 17.32 -19.39 28.84
C VAL A 29 15.96 -18.77 28.48
N LEU A 30 15.38 -17.94 29.34
CA LEU A 30 14.12 -17.22 29.05
C LEU A 30 14.27 -16.23 27.88
N ALA A 31 15.42 -15.56 27.75
CA ALA A 31 15.73 -14.71 26.60
C ALA A 31 15.91 -15.52 25.28
N ALA A 32 16.46 -16.74 25.37
CA ALA A 32 16.61 -17.64 24.21
C ALA A 32 15.27 -18.27 23.76
N PHE A 33 14.29 -18.41 24.66
CA PHE A 33 12.94 -18.86 24.30
C PHE A 33 12.00 -17.74 23.82
N GLY A 34 12.32 -16.47 24.07
CA GLY A 34 11.53 -15.33 23.61
C GLY A 34 11.71 -14.93 22.14
N SER A 35 12.61 -15.58 21.40
CA SER A 35 13.03 -15.17 20.05
C SER A 35 12.40 -15.97 18.89
N MET A 36 11.47 -16.90 19.18
CA MET A 36 10.64 -17.56 18.16
C MET A 36 9.18 -17.19 18.32
N VAL A 37 8.89 -15.90 18.22
CA VAL A 37 7.57 -15.48 17.73
C VAL A 37 7.63 -15.73 16.22
N PRO A 38 6.81 -16.63 15.62
CA PRO A 38 6.65 -16.62 14.18
C PRO A 38 6.23 -15.20 13.84
N TYR A 39 7.09 -14.46 13.15
CA TYR A 39 6.76 -13.14 12.66
C TYR A 39 5.55 -13.36 11.77
N ALA A 40 4.36 -13.08 12.30
CA ALA A 40 3.15 -12.98 11.51
C ALA A 40 3.47 -11.83 10.56
N GLN A 41 3.88 -12.17 9.34
CA GLN A 41 3.84 -11.22 8.24
C GLN A 41 2.41 -10.72 8.26
N ALA A 42 2.22 -9.41 8.50
CA ALA A 42 0.91 -8.83 8.37
C ALA A 42 0.46 -9.14 6.94
N ASP A 43 -0.60 -9.93 6.80
CA ASP A 43 -1.18 -10.18 5.48
C ASP A 43 -1.50 -8.81 4.89
N SER A 44 -0.81 -8.47 3.79
CA SER A 44 -1.08 -7.24 3.08
C SER A 44 -2.34 -7.44 2.25
N PHE A 45 -3.31 -6.54 2.41
CA PHE A 45 -4.55 -6.54 1.66
C PHE A 45 -4.66 -5.27 0.83
N GLY A 46 -5.25 -5.40 -0.35
CA GLY A 46 -5.57 -4.28 -1.21
C GLY A 46 -7.06 -4.04 -1.37
N ALA A 47 -7.35 -3.02 -2.17
CA ALA A 47 -8.68 -2.62 -2.58
C ALA A 47 -8.72 -2.47 -4.10
N LEU A 48 -9.87 -2.82 -4.68
CA LEU A 48 -10.15 -2.64 -6.10
C LEU A 48 -11.41 -1.79 -6.26
N THR A 49 -11.25 -0.59 -6.81
CA THR A 49 -12.35 0.29 -7.20
C THR A 49 -12.57 0.19 -8.70
N ILE A 50 -13.75 -0.27 -9.10
CA ILE A 50 -14.23 -0.21 -10.48
C ILE A 50 -14.89 1.15 -10.67
N ASN A 51 -14.46 1.89 -11.70
CA ASN A 51 -15.03 3.17 -12.09
C ASN A 51 -15.63 3.06 -13.50
N ALA A 52 -16.86 2.56 -13.57
CA ALA A 52 -17.60 2.26 -14.79
C ALA A 52 -18.22 3.54 -15.38
N VAL A 53 -17.46 4.19 -16.25
CA VAL A 53 -17.86 5.43 -16.94
C VAL A 53 -17.64 5.26 -18.44
N TRP A 54 -18.70 5.42 -19.23
CA TRP A 54 -18.62 5.48 -20.69
C TRP A 54 -18.22 6.88 -21.16
N GLY A 55 -17.39 6.97 -22.19
CA GLY A 55 -17.05 8.23 -22.85
C GLY A 55 -16.41 9.24 -21.89
N ARG A 56 -15.52 8.77 -21.00
CA ARG A 56 -14.88 9.57 -19.96
C ARG A 56 -14.26 10.87 -20.49
N ASP A 57 -13.57 10.77 -21.63
CA ASP A 57 -12.86 11.90 -22.25
C ASP A 57 -13.75 12.74 -23.16
N THR A 58 -15.06 12.50 -23.15
CA THR A 58 -16.03 13.27 -23.94
C THR A 58 -16.64 14.40 -23.11
N ALA A 59 -17.31 15.34 -23.78
CA ALA A 59 -18.00 16.45 -23.11
C ALA A 59 -19.16 16.01 -22.21
N SER A 60 -19.59 14.74 -22.26
CA SER A 60 -20.73 14.23 -21.50
C SER A 60 -20.50 12.76 -21.10
N PRO A 61 -19.59 12.51 -20.13
CA PRO A 61 -19.34 11.16 -19.65
C PRO A 61 -20.60 10.58 -18.99
N LYS A 62 -20.83 9.29 -19.18
CA LYS A 62 -21.98 8.57 -18.61
C LYS A 62 -21.52 7.57 -17.57
N SER A 63 -21.84 7.85 -16.30
CA SER A 63 -21.71 6.87 -15.22
C SER A 63 -22.67 5.70 -15.44
N LEU A 64 -22.14 4.49 -15.44
CA LEU A 64 -22.92 3.26 -15.63
C LEU A 64 -23.33 2.70 -14.26
N ALA A 65 -24.31 3.37 -13.65
CA ALA A 65 -24.89 2.96 -12.37
C ALA A 65 -25.78 1.71 -12.50
N GLY A 66 -25.81 0.88 -11.46
CA GLY A 66 -26.65 -0.31 -11.40
C GLY A 66 -26.11 -1.54 -12.13
N ASP A 67 -24.88 -1.50 -12.63
CA ASP A 67 -24.22 -2.65 -13.25
C ASP A 67 -23.58 -3.53 -12.18
N THR A 68 -23.70 -4.86 -12.33
CA THR A 68 -23.09 -5.82 -11.42
C THR A 68 -21.75 -6.27 -11.98
N TYR A 69 -20.73 -6.18 -11.12
CA TYR A 69 -19.42 -6.75 -11.36
C TYR A 69 -19.14 -7.84 -10.35
N SER A 70 -18.46 -8.89 -10.81
CA SER A 70 -18.00 -9.99 -9.97
C SER A 70 -16.51 -10.22 -10.20
N ILE A 71 -15.81 -10.59 -9.12
CA ILE A 71 -14.37 -10.79 -9.14
C ILE A 71 -13.98 -12.15 -8.53
N VAL A 72 -12.85 -12.66 -8.97
CA VAL A 72 -12.22 -13.87 -8.43
C VAL A 72 -10.71 -13.77 -8.55
N ARG A 73 -9.98 -14.21 -7.52
CA ARG A 73 -8.53 -14.30 -7.57
C ARG A 73 -8.12 -15.51 -8.39
N VAL A 74 -7.39 -15.28 -9.49
CA VAL A 74 -6.94 -16.33 -10.43
C VAL A 74 -5.50 -16.77 -10.16
N ALA A 75 -4.68 -15.91 -9.58
CA ALA A 75 -3.32 -16.24 -9.17
C ALA A 75 -2.95 -15.56 -7.85
N THR A 76 -2.06 -16.18 -7.08
CA THR A 76 -1.35 -15.55 -5.96
C THR A 76 -0.14 -14.79 -6.50
N VAL A 77 0.28 -13.72 -5.83
CA VAL A 77 1.52 -13.00 -6.16
C VAL A 77 2.57 -13.27 -5.09
N THR A 78 3.83 -13.34 -5.50
CA THR A 78 4.98 -13.15 -4.63
C THR A 78 5.50 -11.73 -4.84
N THR A 79 5.82 -11.01 -3.77
CA THR A 79 6.35 -9.65 -3.84
C THR A 79 7.82 -9.60 -3.46
N ASN A 80 8.55 -8.65 -4.04
CA ASN A 80 9.88 -8.26 -3.59
C ASN A 80 9.79 -7.43 -2.29
N ASN A 81 10.95 -7.13 -1.69
CA ASN A 81 11.03 -6.34 -0.44
C ASN A 81 10.48 -4.90 -0.58
N ASP A 82 10.44 -4.37 -1.80
CA ASP A 82 9.87 -3.04 -2.12
C ASP A 82 8.35 -3.09 -2.39
N GLY A 83 7.74 -4.27 -2.27
CA GLY A 83 6.33 -4.52 -2.53
C GLY A 83 5.98 -4.81 -3.99
N SER A 84 6.92 -4.64 -4.93
CA SER A 84 6.67 -4.94 -6.35
C SER A 84 6.39 -6.42 -6.58
N VAL A 85 5.56 -6.76 -7.56
CA VAL A 85 5.25 -8.15 -7.90
C VAL A 85 6.46 -8.80 -8.57
N SER A 86 6.93 -9.93 -8.03
CA SER A 86 8.03 -10.70 -8.57
C SER A 86 7.58 -11.90 -9.39
N SER A 87 6.48 -12.55 -8.99
CA SER A 87 5.92 -13.69 -9.75
C SER A 87 4.46 -13.96 -9.42
N TYR A 88 3.79 -14.70 -10.31
CA TYR A 88 2.43 -15.22 -10.10
C TYR A 88 2.38 -16.74 -10.03
N LYS A 89 1.43 -17.26 -9.23
CA LYS A 89 1.10 -18.68 -9.19
C LYS A 89 -0.41 -18.87 -9.29
N THR A 90 -0.87 -19.51 -10.37
CA THR A 90 -2.29 -19.80 -10.60
C THR A 90 -2.88 -20.59 -9.42
N VAL A 91 -4.08 -20.21 -8.96
CA VAL A 91 -4.78 -20.92 -7.87
C VAL A 91 -5.46 -22.20 -8.38
N GLY A 92 -5.74 -23.14 -7.48
CA GLY A 92 -6.18 -24.50 -7.82
C GLY A 92 -7.36 -24.57 -8.79
N ASP A 93 -8.40 -23.77 -8.55
CA ASP A 93 -9.62 -23.74 -9.38
C ASP A 93 -9.39 -23.31 -10.83
N PHE A 94 -8.25 -22.68 -11.12
CA PHE A 94 -7.85 -22.20 -12.44
C PHE A 94 -6.60 -22.91 -12.99
N SER A 95 -6.11 -23.97 -12.33
CA SER A 95 -4.87 -24.67 -12.70
C SER A 95 -4.81 -25.10 -14.17
N GLY A 96 -5.94 -25.54 -14.75
CA GLY A 96 -6.06 -25.91 -16.17
C GLY A 96 -6.01 -24.74 -17.16
N LEU A 97 -5.94 -23.50 -16.68
CA LEU A 97 -5.85 -22.26 -17.47
C LEU A 97 -4.60 -21.44 -17.08
N THR A 98 -3.57 -22.11 -16.57
CA THR A 98 -2.30 -21.46 -16.22
C THR A 98 -1.65 -20.83 -17.45
N ALA A 99 -1.09 -19.63 -17.25
CA ALA A 99 -0.32 -18.91 -18.25
C ALA A 99 0.93 -18.29 -17.59
N ASP A 100 1.87 -17.86 -18.42
CA ASP A 100 3.01 -17.05 -17.99
C ASP A 100 2.57 -15.60 -17.81
N TRP A 101 1.88 -15.34 -16.70
CA TRP A 101 1.18 -14.07 -16.41
C TRP A 101 2.09 -12.83 -16.51
N GLU A 102 3.39 -12.99 -16.34
CA GLU A 102 4.41 -11.93 -16.43
C GLU A 102 4.76 -11.56 -17.87
N ARG A 103 4.53 -12.46 -18.83
CA ARG A 103 5.05 -12.37 -20.20
C ARG A 103 3.98 -12.32 -21.26
N LEU A 104 2.71 -12.29 -20.87
CA LEU A 104 1.61 -12.14 -21.80
C LEU A 104 1.60 -10.74 -22.44
N THR A 105 1.40 -10.72 -23.75
CA THR A 105 1.01 -9.50 -24.47
C THR A 105 -0.40 -9.06 -24.08
N SER A 106 -0.75 -7.79 -24.35
CA SER A 106 -2.09 -7.27 -24.07
C SER A 106 -3.22 -8.10 -24.70
N SER A 107 -3.03 -8.63 -25.91
CA SER A 107 -4.00 -9.50 -26.58
C SER A 107 -4.13 -10.86 -25.90
N GLU A 108 -3.01 -11.48 -25.49
CA GLU A 108 -3.04 -12.76 -24.80
C GLU A 108 -3.66 -12.63 -23.41
N TYR A 109 -3.42 -11.49 -22.74
CA TYR A 109 -4.03 -11.15 -21.46
C TYR A 109 -5.56 -11.05 -21.57
N HIS A 110 -6.04 -10.43 -22.64
CA HIS A 110 -7.46 -10.32 -22.97
C HIS A 110 -8.10 -11.68 -23.25
N ASP A 111 -7.46 -12.49 -24.09
CA ASP A 111 -7.94 -13.84 -24.42
C ASP A 111 -7.95 -14.75 -23.19
N ALA A 112 -6.94 -14.65 -22.33
CA ALA A 112 -6.90 -15.35 -21.06
C ALA A 112 -8.06 -14.92 -20.15
N ALA A 113 -8.33 -13.61 -20.04
CA ALA A 113 -9.46 -13.10 -19.25
C ALA A 113 -10.81 -13.66 -19.73
N LYS A 114 -11.04 -13.77 -21.04
CA LYS A 114 -12.25 -14.37 -21.62
C LYS A 114 -12.41 -15.85 -21.28
N LYS A 115 -11.31 -16.63 -21.39
CA LYS A 115 -11.30 -18.06 -21.01
C LYS A 115 -11.57 -18.24 -19.52
N LEU A 116 -10.90 -17.45 -18.68
CA LEU A 116 -11.07 -17.45 -17.23
C LEU A 116 -12.50 -17.07 -16.84
N ALA A 117 -13.11 -16.06 -17.48
CA ALA A 117 -14.50 -15.65 -17.22
C ALA A 117 -15.50 -16.74 -17.59
N THR A 118 -15.31 -17.39 -18.74
CA THR A 118 -16.16 -18.52 -19.16
C THR A 118 -16.08 -19.66 -18.14
N HIS A 119 -14.87 -20.00 -17.70
CA HIS A 119 -14.65 -21.03 -16.68
C HIS A 119 -15.23 -20.63 -15.32
N ALA A 120 -15.01 -19.40 -14.87
CA ALA A 120 -15.52 -18.89 -13.61
C ALA A 120 -17.06 -18.87 -13.57
N ALA A 121 -17.70 -18.43 -14.65
CA ALA A 121 -19.16 -18.41 -14.76
C ALA A 121 -19.74 -19.83 -14.77
N LYS A 122 -19.18 -20.72 -15.60
CA LYS A 122 -19.63 -22.12 -15.71
C LYS A 122 -19.54 -22.86 -14.37
N ASN A 123 -18.47 -22.63 -13.62
CA ASN A 123 -18.18 -23.34 -12.37
C ASN A 123 -18.55 -22.54 -11.11
N LYS A 124 -19.19 -21.37 -11.25
CA LYS A 124 -19.62 -20.49 -10.15
C LYS A 124 -18.49 -20.09 -9.19
N LEU A 125 -17.34 -19.73 -9.74
CA LEU A 125 -16.10 -19.47 -8.98
C LEU A 125 -15.94 -18.00 -8.53
N TYR A 126 -16.85 -17.10 -8.89
CA TYR A 126 -16.78 -15.71 -8.44
C TYR A 126 -16.84 -15.62 -6.90
N GLN A 127 -15.87 -14.94 -6.30
CA GLN A 127 -15.70 -14.84 -4.84
C GLN A 127 -16.46 -13.63 -4.27
N HIS A 128 -16.47 -12.52 -5.01
CA HIS A 128 -17.18 -11.31 -4.62
C HIS A 128 -18.01 -10.78 -5.77
N SER A 129 -19.12 -10.14 -5.43
CA SER A 129 -19.98 -9.47 -6.39
C SER A 129 -20.57 -8.21 -5.77
N GLY A 130 -20.76 -7.18 -6.58
CA GLY A 130 -21.34 -5.92 -6.14
C GLY A 130 -21.90 -5.14 -7.31
N THR A 131 -22.66 -4.10 -7.01
CA THR A 131 -23.33 -3.25 -8.00
C THR A 131 -22.79 -1.83 -7.95
N THR A 132 -22.57 -1.22 -9.10
CA THR A 132 -22.09 0.16 -9.19
C THR A 132 -23.11 1.15 -8.64
N ASN A 133 -22.63 2.12 -7.87
CA ASN A 133 -23.42 3.20 -7.30
C ASN A 133 -23.82 4.22 -8.38
N VAL A 134 -24.50 5.31 -7.97
CA VAL A 134 -24.95 6.38 -8.87
C VAL A 134 -23.82 7.07 -9.65
N ALA A 135 -22.59 7.05 -9.11
CA ALA A 135 -21.40 7.59 -9.79
C ALA A 135 -20.76 6.57 -10.75
N GLY A 136 -21.30 5.36 -10.88
CA GLY A 136 -20.71 4.28 -11.66
C GLY A 136 -19.57 3.56 -10.92
N GLN A 137 -19.46 3.72 -9.60
CA GLN A 137 -18.34 3.18 -8.82
C GLN A 137 -18.74 1.98 -7.96
N LEU A 138 -17.82 1.04 -7.82
CA LEU A 138 -17.92 -0.11 -6.92
C LEU A 138 -16.54 -0.40 -6.33
N THR A 139 -16.43 -0.57 -5.02
CA THR A 139 -15.16 -0.92 -4.37
C THR A 139 -15.26 -2.27 -3.67
N PHE A 140 -14.30 -3.15 -3.95
CA PHE A 140 -14.03 -4.37 -3.19
C PHE A 140 -12.86 -4.10 -2.24
N GLN A 141 -13.04 -4.43 -0.97
CA GLN A 141 -12.06 -4.16 0.10
C GLN A 141 -11.47 -5.46 0.63
N ASN A 142 -10.35 -5.36 1.35
CA ASN A 142 -9.71 -6.47 2.04
C ASN A 142 -9.39 -7.66 1.10
N LEU A 143 -8.95 -7.35 -0.12
CA LEU A 143 -8.58 -8.35 -1.11
C LEU A 143 -7.17 -8.85 -0.84
N PRO A 144 -6.96 -10.17 -0.65
CA PRO A 144 -5.62 -10.74 -0.62
C PRO A 144 -4.82 -10.33 -1.86
N LEU A 145 -3.50 -10.19 -1.75
CA LEU A 145 -2.68 -9.91 -2.92
C LEU A 145 -2.84 -11.03 -3.96
N GLY A 146 -3.09 -10.65 -5.20
CA GLY A 146 -3.40 -11.59 -6.26
C GLY A 146 -3.55 -10.92 -7.62
N LEU A 147 -3.58 -11.78 -8.64
CA LEU A 147 -4.15 -11.44 -9.93
C LEU A 147 -5.65 -11.73 -9.86
N TYR A 148 -6.47 -10.74 -10.18
CA TYR A 148 -7.93 -10.82 -10.12
C TYR A 148 -8.54 -10.76 -11.50
N LEU A 149 -9.45 -11.69 -11.80
CA LEU A 149 -10.39 -11.56 -12.91
C LEU A 149 -11.55 -10.66 -12.49
N VAL A 150 -11.87 -9.69 -13.34
CA VAL A 150 -13.02 -8.80 -13.20
C VAL A 150 -13.97 -9.05 -14.37
N SER A 151 -15.26 -9.25 -14.07
CA SER A 151 -16.29 -9.47 -15.08
C SER A 151 -17.54 -8.67 -14.76
N ARG A 152 -18.12 -8.02 -15.78
CA ARG A 152 -19.46 -7.43 -15.67
C ARG A 152 -20.49 -8.53 -15.89
N THR A 153 -21.04 -9.05 -14.80
CA THR A 153 -21.92 -10.23 -14.81
C THR A 153 -23.39 -9.88 -15.02
N SER A 154 -23.78 -8.62 -14.77
CA SER A 154 -25.09 -8.11 -15.13
C SER A 154 -25.01 -6.62 -15.49
N SER A 155 -25.86 -6.20 -16.42
CA SER A 155 -25.97 -4.82 -16.86
C SER A 155 -27.35 -4.29 -16.55
N ALA A 156 -27.44 -3.09 -15.97
CA ALA A 156 -28.71 -2.39 -15.78
C ALA A 156 -29.40 -2.16 -17.14
N LYS A 157 -30.73 -2.06 -17.13
CA LYS A 157 -31.52 -1.87 -18.36
C LYS A 157 -31.04 -0.66 -19.19
N ALA A 158 -30.67 0.44 -18.52
CA ALA A 158 -30.18 1.67 -19.16
C ALA A 158 -28.76 1.56 -19.76
N ASN A 159 -28.04 0.48 -19.47
CA ASN A 159 -26.63 0.28 -19.83
C ASN A 159 -26.41 -0.93 -20.74
N LYS A 160 -27.48 -1.55 -21.27
CA LYS A 160 -27.42 -2.74 -22.15
C LYS A 160 -26.67 -2.50 -23.46
N ALA A 161 -26.60 -1.25 -23.92
CA ALA A 161 -25.94 -0.90 -25.18
C ALA A 161 -24.41 -0.87 -25.07
N TYR A 162 -23.85 -0.85 -23.86
CA TYR A 162 -22.42 -0.86 -23.63
C TYR A 162 -22.01 -2.29 -23.30
N ASP A 163 -21.06 -2.84 -24.03
CA ASP A 163 -20.45 -4.12 -23.72
C ASP A 163 -19.11 -3.91 -23.01
N CYS A 164 -18.73 -4.83 -22.14
CA CYS A 164 -17.49 -4.77 -21.38
C CYS A 164 -16.91 -6.17 -21.33
N ASP A 165 -15.83 -6.39 -22.07
CA ASP A 165 -15.08 -7.62 -21.97
C ASP A 165 -14.50 -7.79 -20.55
N PRO A 166 -14.36 -9.02 -20.05
CA PRO A 166 -13.66 -9.29 -18.80
C PRO A 166 -12.17 -8.97 -18.92
N PHE A 167 -11.54 -8.63 -17.81
CA PHE A 167 -10.12 -8.23 -17.77
C PHE A 167 -9.47 -8.68 -16.46
N LEU A 168 -8.13 -8.73 -16.43
CA LEU A 168 -7.40 -9.06 -15.20
C LEU A 168 -6.69 -7.83 -14.62
N ILE A 169 -6.53 -7.82 -13.30
CA ILE A 169 -5.92 -6.74 -12.53
C ILE A 169 -5.05 -7.32 -11.43
N SER A 170 -3.80 -6.87 -11.35
CA SER A 170 -2.93 -7.23 -10.25
C SER A 170 -3.17 -6.33 -9.04
N ILE A 171 -3.15 -6.93 -7.85
CA ILE A 171 -3.09 -6.27 -6.55
C ILE A 171 -1.92 -6.90 -5.79
N PRO A 172 -0.82 -6.18 -5.52
CA PRO A 172 -0.61 -4.77 -5.84
C PRO A 172 -0.47 -4.50 -7.34
N GLY A 173 -0.73 -3.25 -7.73
CA GLY A 173 -0.49 -2.76 -9.08
C GLY A 173 0.99 -2.51 -9.35
N SER A 174 1.39 -2.61 -10.62
CA SER A 174 2.72 -2.24 -11.09
C SER A 174 2.86 -0.72 -11.14
N GLY A 175 3.62 -0.13 -10.22
CA GLY A 175 3.97 1.29 -10.19
C GLY A 175 5.47 1.52 -10.08
N ASP A 176 5.95 2.68 -10.51
CA ASP A 176 7.38 2.95 -10.75
C ASP A 176 8.27 2.95 -9.49
N THR A 177 7.72 3.17 -8.29
CA THR A 177 8.51 3.30 -7.05
C THR A 177 7.88 2.73 -5.78
N SER A 178 6.62 2.26 -5.84
CA SER A 178 5.96 1.55 -4.76
C SER A 178 4.74 0.78 -5.29
N ALA A 179 4.52 -0.43 -4.78
CA ALA A 179 3.31 -1.19 -5.06
C ALA A 179 2.04 -0.45 -4.59
N ASP A 180 1.14 -0.16 -5.53
CA ASP A 180 -0.16 0.41 -5.18
C ASP A 180 -1.10 -0.70 -4.69
N LEU A 181 -1.65 -0.52 -3.49
CA LEU A 181 -2.60 -1.45 -2.89
C LEU A 181 -4.05 -1.02 -3.12
N ASN A 182 -4.30 0.21 -3.58
CA ASN A 182 -5.64 0.77 -3.77
C ASN A 182 -5.89 1.07 -5.25
N ILE A 183 -6.16 0.02 -6.01
CA ILE A 183 -6.24 0.10 -7.46
C ILE A 183 -7.61 0.66 -7.88
N THR A 184 -7.60 1.65 -8.76
CA THR A 184 -8.80 2.09 -9.50
C THR A 184 -8.70 1.64 -10.95
N VAL A 185 -9.73 0.96 -11.43
CA VAL A 185 -9.79 0.43 -12.79
C VAL A 185 -10.93 1.08 -13.55
N GLU A 186 -10.66 1.33 -14.83
CA GLU A 186 -11.59 1.99 -15.73
C GLU A 186 -11.91 0.99 -16.84
N PRO A 187 -13.01 0.22 -16.72
CA PRO A 187 -13.33 -0.81 -17.70
C PRO A 187 -13.44 -0.23 -19.11
N LYS A 188 -12.90 -0.95 -20.09
CA LYS A 188 -13.02 -0.58 -21.50
C LYS A 188 -14.35 -1.08 -22.02
N PHE A 189 -15.18 -0.14 -22.44
CA PHE A 189 -16.48 -0.44 -23.00
C PHE A 189 -16.46 -0.34 -24.53
N SER A 190 -17.38 -1.03 -25.18
CA SER A 190 -17.72 -0.84 -26.59
C SER A 190 -19.23 -0.70 -26.75
N THR A 191 -19.70 -0.18 -27.88
CA THR A 191 -21.12 -0.25 -28.26
C THR A 191 -21.26 -1.28 -29.37
N GLY A 192 -22.35 -2.05 -29.39
CA GLY A 192 -22.57 -3.19 -30.31
C GLY A 192 -22.64 -2.89 -31.82
N THR A 193 -22.07 -1.79 -32.29
CA THR A 193 -21.82 -1.53 -33.71
C THR A 193 -20.39 -2.01 -34.02
N PRO A 194 -20.18 -2.97 -34.93
CA PRO A 194 -18.86 -3.29 -35.43
C PRO A 194 -18.24 -2.02 -36.03
N VAL A 195 -17.16 -1.53 -35.44
CA VAL A 195 -16.33 -0.53 -36.12
C VAL A 195 -15.62 -1.30 -37.23
N VAL A 196 -16.06 -1.12 -38.47
CA VAL A 196 -15.29 -1.51 -39.66
C VAL A 196 -13.94 -0.78 -39.56
N PRO A 197 -12.80 -1.49 -39.54
CA PRO A 197 -11.49 -0.84 -39.56
C PRO A 197 -11.41 0.10 -40.77
N PRO A 198 -10.88 1.32 -40.63
CA PRO A 198 -10.68 2.18 -41.79
C PRO A 198 -9.78 1.45 -42.79
N GLU A 199 -10.27 1.33 -44.02
CA GLU A 199 -9.57 0.74 -45.14
C GLU A 199 -8.26 1.54 -45.36
N ASN A 200 -7.13 0.84 -45.33
CA ASN A 200 -5.81 1.41 -45.61
C ASN A 200 -5.75 1.88 -47.06
N ASN A 201 -6.09 3.13 -47.34
CA ASN A 201 -5.71 3.78 -48.60
C ASN A 201 -4.32 4.42 -48.45
N PRO A 202 -3.31 3.98 -49.22
CA PRO A 202 -1.99 4.58 -49.18
C PRO A 202 -1.94 5.85 -50.05
N SER A 203 -1.27 6.87 -49.51
CA SER A 203 -0.60 7.97 -50.21
C SER A 203 -1.47 9.03 -50.89
N GLU A 204 -1.49 10.22 -50.30
CA GLU A 204 -1.15 11.46 -51.01
C GLU A 204 -0.72 12.54 -49.98
N GLU A 205 0.53 12.98 -50.06
CA GLU A 205 1.09 14.15 -49.37
C GLU A 205 1.02 15.37 -50.32
N PRO A 206 1.33 16.60 -49.87
CA PRO A 206 0.39 17.65 -49.56
C PRO A 206 0.39 18.79 -50.59
N GLY A 207 -0.79 19.32 -50.93
CA GLY A 207 -0.91 20.53 -51.76
C GLY A 207 -1.71 21.62 -51.03
N ASN A 208 -1.05 22.68 -50.59
CA ASN A 208 -1.65 23.99 -50.29
C ASN A 208 -0.55 25.05 -50.55
N PRO A 209 -0.82 26.28 -51.07
CA PRO A 209 -1.76 27.25 -50.48
C PRO A 209 -2.52 28.21 -51.43
N GLY A 210 -3.70 28.67 -50.98
CA GLY A 210 -4.29 29.95 -51.37
C GLY A 210 -5.68 30.18 -50.75
N LEU A 211 -5.81 30.92 -49.63
CA LEU A 211 -6.18 32.36 -49.56
C LEU A 211 -7.59 32.62 -50.20
N ILE A 212 -8.63 33.18 -49.57
CA ILE A 212 -8.78 34.24 -48.55
C ILE A 212 -10.23 34.21 -47.99
N GLY A 213 -10.37 34.54 -46.70
CA GLY A 213 -11.59 35.07 -46.06
C GLY A 213 -11.46 34.98 -44.52
N ARG A 214 -10.65 35.79 -43.81
CA ARG A 214 -10.96 37.14 -43.27
C ARG A 214 -12.41 37.22 -42.73
N THR A 215 -12.76 37.62 -41.51
CA THR A 215 -12.16 38.19 -40.27
C THR A 215 -13.37 38.34 -39.31
N GLY A 216 -13.30 38.47 -37.98
CA GLY A 216 -12.23 38.89 -37.09
C GLY A 216 -12.31 38.17 -35.74
N ALA A 217 -11.23 38.01 -34.99
CA ALA A 217 -10.23 38.99 -34.54
C ALA A 217 -10.80 39.98 -33.51
N ALA A 218 -10.50 39.71 -32.23
CA ALA A 218 -10.03 40.64 -31.20
C ALA A 218 -10.29 40.03 -29.81
N VAL A 219 -9.46 40.05 -28.77
CA VAL A 219 -8.10 40.50 -28.40
C VAL A 219 -7.96 39.83 -27.01
N GLY A 220 -6.91 39.12 -26.65
CA GLY A 220 -5.63 39.69 -26.26
C GLY A 220 -5.13 38.99 -25.00
N SER A 221 -3.84 38.69 -25.02
CA SER A 221 -3.04 38.03 -24.00
C SER A 221 -3.27 38.56 -22.58
N ILE A 222 -3.65 37.68 -21.66
CA ILE A 222 -3.34 37.86 -20.23
C ILE A 222 -2.76 36.55 -19.68
N ALA A 223 -1.49 36.69 -19.33
CA ALA A 223 -0.81 36.09 -18.20
C ALA A 223 -0.34 34.64 -18.30
N ALA A 224 0.98 34.56 -18.48
CA ALA A 224 1.91 33.70 -17.75
C ALA A 224 1.74 33.78 -16.20
N ALA A 225 0.52 33.66 -15.67
CA ALA A 225 0.22 33.56 -14.24
C ALA A 225 -0.36 32.20 -13.83
N ALA A 226 -0.88 31.40 -14.77
CA ALA A 226 -1.37 30.05 -14.47
C ALA A 226 -0.22 29.06 -14.17
N GLY A 227 0.90 29.18 -14.88
CA GLY A 227 2.09 28.34 -14.65
C GLY A 227 2.75 28.62 -13.30
N LEU A 228 2.88 29.88 -12.91
CA LEU A 228 3.45 30.26 -11.61
C LEU A 228 2.52 29.88 -10.45
N MET A 229 1.19 30.02 -10.61
CA MET A 229 0.22 29.58 -9.59
C MET A 229 0.25 28.08 -9.38
N LEU A 230 0.42 27.26 -10.43
CA LEU A 230 0.58 25.80 -10.30
C LEU A 230 1.92 25.44 -9.65
N LEU A 231 3.01 26.15 -9.96
CA LEU A 231 4.33 25.92 -9.36
C LEU A 231 4.34 26.34 -7.88
N VAL A 232 3.72 27.46 -7.53
CA VAL A 232 3.56 27.93 -6.15
C VAL A 232 2.61 27.01 -5.37
N ALA A 233 1.51 26.57 -5.95
CA ALA A 233 0.61 25.59 -5.33
C ALA A 233 1.31 24.24 -5.11
N PHE A 234 2.13 23.78 -6.05
CA PHE A 234 2.92 22.56 -5.93
C PHE A 234 4.02 22.68 -4.86
N ILE A 235 4.71 23.83 -4.77
CA ILE A 235 5.69 24.12 -3.72
C ILE A 235 5.00 24.19 -2.35
N LEU A 236 3.87 24.87 -2.24
CA LEU A 236 3.08 24.94 -1.00
C LEU A 236 2.51 23.57 -0.60
N PHE A 237 2.09 22.75 -1.56
CA PHE A 237 1.62 21.37 -1.34
C PHE A 237 2.77 20.48 -0.83
N ARG A 238 3.96 20.54 -1.46
CA ARG A 238 5.17 19.86 -0.98
C ARG A 238 5.60 20.35 0.40
N LEU A 239 5.51 21.65 0.69
CA LEU A 239 5.83 22.20 2.01
C LEU A 239 4.79 21.82 3.07
N ARG A 240 3.50 21.73 2.72
CA ARG A 240 2.43 21.25 3.61
C ARG A 240 2.58 19.75 3.91
N MET A 241 2.98 18.96 2.92
CA MET A 241 3.30 17.54 3.11
C MET A 241 4.52 17.38 4.02
N ARG A 242 5.57 18.20 3.84
CA ARG A 242 6.74 18.23 4.73
C ARG A 242 6.42 18.73 6.15
N ARG A 243 5.44 19.63 6.32
CA ARG A 243 4.97 20.06 7.65
C ARG A 243 4.23 18.93 8.37
N ARG A 244 3.37 18.16 7.67
CA ARG A 244 2.73 16.96 8.28
C ARG A 244 3.75 15.91 8.72
N ILE A 245 4.85 15.72 7.98
CA ILE A 245 5.92 14.81 8.40
C ILE A 245 6.68 15.36 9.63
N ARG A 246 6.81 16.69 9.75
CA ARG A 246 7.39 17.31 10.95
C ARG A 246 6.47 17.26 12.16
N ASP A 247 5.15 17.36 11.99
CA ASP A 247 4.20 17.24 13.10
C ASP A 247 4.17 15.81 13.66
N VAL A 248 4.35 14.79 12.79
CA VAL A 248 4.50 13.39 13.23
C VAL A 248 5.86 13.16 13.91
N ASN A 249 6.95 13.76 13.41
CA ASN A 249 8.27 13.68 14.06
C ASN A 249 8.42 14.55 15.32
N SER A 250 7.60 15.60 15.48
CA SER A 250 7.52 16.40 16.71
C SER A 250 6.58 15.79 17.74
N ALA A 251 5.49 15.13 17.32
CA ALA A 251 4.64 14.33 18.22
C ALA A 251 5.37 13.08 18.74
N GLY A 252 6.29 12.51 17.94
CA GLY A 252 7.21 11.47 18.38
C GLY A 252 8.34 11.94 19.30
N LYS A 253 8.57 13.26 19.42
CA LYS A 253 9.61 13.83 20.29
C LYS A 253 9.06 14.49 21.55
N SER A 254 7.82 15.00 21.54
CA SER A 254 7.19 15.51 22.77
C SER A 254 6.84 14.40 23.76
N HIS A 255 6.67 13.15 23.33
CA HIS A 255 6.38 12.05 24.25
C HIS A 255 7.63 11.45 24.92
N THR A 256 8.83 11.75 24.43
CA THR A 256 10.09 11.26 25.03
C THR A 256 10.77 12.26 25.97
N ASP A 257 10.36 13.54 25.94
CA ASP A 257 10.93 14.57 26.82
C ASP A 257 10.09 14.79 28.10
N ASP A 258 8.83 14.32 28.15
CA ASP A 258 7.95 14.44 29.33
C ASP A 258 8.14 13.32 30.37
N LEU A 259 8.83 12.23 30.04
CA LEU A 259 9.09 11.14 31.00
C LEU A 259 10.38 11.32 31.81
N PHE A 260 11.22 12.32 31.48
CA PHE A 260 12.45 12.63 32.23
C PHE A 260 12.31 13.85 33.17
N VAL A 261 11.14 14.49 33.23
CA VAL A 261 10.92 15.71 34.03
C VAL A 261 10.05 15.47 35.28
N CYS A 262 9.55 14.24 35.50
CA CYS A 262 8.71 13.95 36.67
C CYS A 262 9.43 13.37 37.90
N GLU A 263 10.75 13.15 37.88
CA GLU A 263 11.46 12.62 39.06
C GLU A 263 12.48 13.61 39.64
N ASN A 264 12.10 14.88 39.82
CA ASN A 264 12.96 15.85 40.52
C ASN A 264 12.22 16.94 41.31
N ASN A 265 10.99 16.71 41.78
CA ASN A 265 10.36 17.62 42.75
C ASN A 265 9.45 16.88 43.73
N ALA A 266 10.06 16.25 44.73
CA ALA A 266 9.42 16.08 46.04
C ALA A 266 9.84 17.23 46.96
N PRO A 267 8.91 17.85 47.71
CA PRO A 267 9.16 19.08 48.45
C PRO A 267 10.11 18.90 49.63
N LYS A 268 11.09 19.81 49.72
CA LYS A 268 11.92 20.02 50.92
C LYS A 268 11.00 20.34 52.11
N SER A 269 11.05 19.52 53.15
CA SER A 269 10.67 19.93 54.50
C SER A 269 11.89 19.79 55.42
N PRO A 270 12.07 20.70 56.40
CA PRO A 270 13.34 20.93 57.06
C PRO A 270 13.40 20.20 58.39
N LEU A 271 14.50 19.50 58.70
CA LEU A 271 15.00 19.35 60.08
C LEU A 271 16.31 18.56 60.12
N LEU A 272 17.25 19.10 60.90
CA LEU A 272 18.43 18.50 61.51
C LEU A 272 19.58 18.11 60.56
N ALA A 273 20.60 18.95 60.41
CA ALA A 273 21.70 19.21 61.37
C ALA A 273 22.77 18.11 61.40
N ALA A 274 24.01 18.59 61.32
CA ALA A 274 25.28 17.93 61.63
C ALA A 274 26.07 17.29 60.48
N LEU A 275 26.91 18.13 59.86
CA LEU A 275 28.27 17.79 59.42
C LEU A 275 29.08 17.22 60.62
N PRO A 276 30.08 16.36 60.38
CA PRO A 276 31.43 16.89 60.21
C PRO A 276 32.19 16.37 59.00
N LYS A 277 33.10 17.24 58.54
CA LYS A 277 34.14 17.04 57.53
C LYS A 277 35.19 16.04 58.04
N HIS A 278 35.83 15.28 57.15
CA HIS A 278 37.29 15.31 56.97
C HIS A 278 37.82 14.32 55.88
N HIS A 279 38.83 14.83 55.15
CA HIS A 279 39.99 14.17 54.53
C HIS A 279 39.87 13.19 53.34
N VAL A 280 40.17 13.74 52.15
CA VAL A 280 41.33 13.43 51.27
C VAL A 280 41.88 11.99 51.28
N LYS A 281 41.79 11.31 50.12
CA LYS A 281 42.99 10.83 49.39
C LYS A 281 42.68 10.48 47.92
N SER A 282 43.40 11.16 47.03
CA SER A 282 43.55 10.85 45.62
C SER A 282 44.57 9.73 45.45
N ASN A 283 44.19 8.65 44.76
CA ASN A 283 45.11 7.60 44.35
C ASN A 283 44.90 7.35 42.86
N THR A 284 45.82 7.89 42.06
CA THR A 284 46.17 7.41 40.73
C THR A 284 46.84 6.02 40.82
N TRP A 285 47.11 5.43 39.64
CA TRP A 285 47.90 4.23 39.28
C TRP A 285 46.99 3.23 38.53
N SER A 286 47.28 2.74 37.32
CA SER A 286 48.41 2.88 36.39
C SER A 286 47.89 2.73 34.97
#